data_AF-A0A2G6EP97-F1
#
_entry.id   AF-A0A2G6EP97-F1
#
_cell.length_a   1.000
_cell.length_b   1.000
_cell.length_c   1.000
_cell.angle_alpha   90.00
_cell.angle_beta   90.00
_cell.angle_gamma   90.00
#
_symmetry.space_group_name_H-M   'P 1'
#
loop_
_entity.id
_entity.type
_entity.pdbx_description
1 polymer ?
#
loop_
_entity_poly.entity_id
_entity_poly.type
_entity_poly.pdbx_seq_one_letter_code
_entity_poly.pdbx_strand_id
1 'polypeptide(L)'
;MDLAIRQSASSFGSGVKAEVLFQQDIIAVCAPSLIAGNPLPLDDDQLLALPLLHDSGTSWASFLGDPALADRLRGPNLGRVGLCLDAAMAGQGIALASRFLVTRELSDGRLVQPTACSMRGPQTYYLLSRHRNPERPAVGALHQWILGQRET
;
A
#
# COMPACT_ATOMS: atom_id res chain seq x y z
N MET A 1 19.18 16.21 10.73
CA MET A 1 18.13 15.18 10.70
C MET A 1 18.66 14.01 11.50
N ASP A 2 17.97 13.67 12.58
CA ASP A 2 18.46 12.71 13.58
C ASP A 2 17.85 11.32 13.33
N LEU A 3 16.56 11.29 12.97
CA LEU A 3 15.84 10.12 12.45
C LEU A 3 14.97 10.53 11.25
N ALA A 4 14.73 9.60 10.32
CA ALA A 4 13.82 9.81 9.20
C ALA A 4 13.17 8.49 8.76
N ILE A 5 11.89 8.50 8.39
CA ILE A 5 11.27 7.36 7.70
C ILE A 5 11.27 7.68 6.20
N ARG A 6 11.82 6.78 5.39
CA ARG A 6 11.84 6.92 3.93
C ARG A 6 11.42 5.64 3.26
N GLN A 7 10.67 5.79 2.18
CA GLN A 7 10.46 4.72 1.21
C GLN A 7 11.65 4.71 0.24
N SER A 8 12.15 3.52 -0.10
CA SER A 8 13.17 3.35 -1.12
C SER A 8 13.07 1.97 -1.79
N ALA A 9 13.39 1.92 -3.08
CA ALA A 9 13.62 0.69 -3.83
C ALA A 9 15.11 0.31 -3.87
N SER A 10 15.99 1.13 -3.30
CA SER A 10 17.45 0.97 -3.36
C SER A 10 18.11 1.17 -2.00
N SER A 11 19.32 0.64 -1.84
CA SER A 11 20.13 0.83 -0.64
C SER A 11 20.56 2.30 -0.47
N PHE A 12 20.82 2.68 0.79
CA PHE A 12 21.29 4.02 1.13
C PHE A 12 22.83 4.06 1.12
N GLY A 13 23.39 5.24 0.83
CA GLY A 13 24.85 5.45 0.86
C GLY A 13 25.45 5.30 2.26
N SER A 14 26.78 5.12 2.33
CA SER A 14 27.54 4.75 3.53
C SER A 14 27.46 5.72 4.73
N GLY A 15 26.95 6.93 4.55
CA GLY A 15 26.78 7.92 5.62
C GLY A 15 25.54 7.73 6.50
N VAL A 16 24.65 6.80 6.16
CA VAL A 16 23.36 6.60 6.81
C VAL A 16 23.20 5.14 7.22
N LYS A 17 22.78 4.91 8.46
CA LYS A 17 22.29 3.60 8.88
C LYS A 17 20.82 3.52 8.49
N ALA A 18 20.48 2.53 7.66
CA ALA A 18 19.13 2.29 7.19
C ALA A 18 18.63 0.94 7.68
N GLU A 19 17.52 0.94 8.41
CA GLU A 19 16.94 -0.28 8.96
C GLU A 19 15.53 -0.47 8.42
N VAL A 20 15.23 -1.66 7.90
CA VAL A 20 13.92 -2.00 7.36
C VAL A 20 12.88 -1.94 8.49
N LEU A 21 11.82 -1.17 8.28
CA LEU A 21 10.65 -1.19 9.15
C LEU A 21 9.67 -2.26 8.69
N PHE A 22 9.22 -2.18 7.45
CA PHE A 22 8.31 -3.14 6.83
C PHE A 22 8.36 -3.03 5.30
N GLN A 23 7.92 -4.08 4.63
CA GLN A 23 7.65 -4.09 3.20
C GLN A 23 6.17 -3.77 2.95
N GLN A 24 5.87 -3.08 1.85
CA GLN A 24 4.48 -2.85 1.48
C GLN A 24 3.81 -4.16 1.07
N ASP A 25 2.62 -4.41 1.60
CA ASP A 25 1.65 -5.33 1.04
C ASP A 25 0.56 -4.50 0.34
N ILE A 26 0.44 -4.63 -0.98
CA ILE A 26 -0.55 -3.94 -1.79
C ILE A 26 -1.74 -4.87 -1.99
N ILE A 27 -2.93 -4.36 -1.75
CA ILE A 27 -4.20 -5.06 -1.90
C ILE A 27 -5.19 -4.24 -2.73
N ALA A 28 -6.15 -4.94 -3.32
CA ALA A 28 -7.34 -4.33 -3.87
C ALA A 28 -8.37 -4.10 -2.76
N VAL A 29 -9.06 -2.96 -2.80
CA VAL A 29 -10.13 -2.60 -1.85
C VAL A 29 -11.28 -1.87 -2.54
N CYS A 30 -12.49 -2.11 -2.08
CA CYS A 30 -13.70 -1.41 -2.54
C CYS A 30 -14.74 -1.31 -1.43
N ALA A 31 -15.74 -0.42 -1.57
CA ALA A 31 -16.88 -0.42 -0.68
C ALA A 31 -17.71 -1.71 -0.84
N PRO A 32 -18.26 -2.29 0.25
CA PRO A 32 -19.11 -3.48 0.18
C PRO A 32 -20.29 -3.34 -0.79
N SER A 33 -20.82 -2.13 -0.95
CA SER A 33 -21.93 -1.83 -1.85
C SER A 33 -21.61 -2.04 -3.32
N LEU A 34 -20.33 -1.93 -3.73
CA LEU A 34 -19.92 -2.10 -5.13
C LEU A 34 -20.06 -3.56 -5.59
N ILE A 35 -19.85 -4.50 -4.67
CA ILE A 35 -19.81 -5.94 -4.95
C ILE A 35 -21.03 -6.67 -4.37
N ALA A 36 -22.05 -5.93 -3.90
CA ALA A 36 -23.21 -6.49 -3.24
C ALA A 36 -23.86 -7.59 -4.10
N GLY A 37 -23.95 -8.80 -3.56
CA GLY A 37 -24.52 -9.97 -4.25
C GLY A 37 -23.49 -10.89 -4.92
N ASN A 38 -22.21 -10.53 -4.97
CA ASN A 38 -21.15 -11.43 -5.42
C ASN A 38 -20.48 -12.13 -4.23
N PRO A 39 -20.33 -13.47 -4.26
CA PRO A 39 -19.52 -14.15 -3.26
C PRO A 39 -18.05 -13.73 -3.41
N LEU A 40 -17.37 -13.54 -2.28
CA LEU A 40 -15.94 -13.28 -2.25
C LEU A 40 -15.14 -14.57 -2.05
N PRO A 41 -13.90 -14.65 -2.57
CA PRO A 41 -13.23 -13.66 -3.42
C PRO A 41 -13.76 -13.65 -4.87
N LEU A 42 -13.69 -12.49 -5.52
CA LEU A 42 -13.91 -12.35 -6.96
C LEU A 42 -12.75 -12.99 -7.73
N ASP A 43 -13.05 -13.64 -8.85
CA ASP A 43 -12.05 -14.02 -9.84
C ASP A 43 -11.60 -12.81 -10.68
N ASP A 44 -10.57 -13.01 -11.51
CA ASP A 44 -9.98 -11.93 -12.31
C ASP A 44 -10.97 -11.34 -13.32
N ASP A 45 -11.87 -12.14 -13.89
CA ASP A 45 -12.85 -11.66 -14.88
C ASP A 45 -13.94 -10.81 -14.22
N GLN A 46 -14.43 -11.23 -13.04
CA GLN A 46 -15.35 -10.47 -12.20
C GLN A 46 -14.71 -9.16 -11.73
N LEU A 47 -13.43 -9.19 -11.37
CA LEU A 47 -12.68 -8.01 -10.95
C LEU A 47 -12.52 -7.01 -12.12
N LEU A 48 -12.12 -7.50 -13.30
CA LEU A 48 -11.92 -6.68 -14.51
C LEU A 48 -13.23 -6.13 -15.08
N ALA A 49 -14.38 -6.68 -14.71
CA ALA A 49 -15.70 -6.15 -15.06
C ALA A 49 -16.10 -4.90 -14.24
N LEU A 50 -15.41 -4.64 -13.13
CA LEU A 50 -15.67 -3.50 -12.26
C LEU A 50 -14.73 -2.32 -12.59
N PRO A 51 -15.11 -1.06 -12.27
CA PRO A 51 -14.24 0.08 -12.49
C PRO A 51 -12.97 -0.03 -11.62
N LEU A 52 -11.81 -0.04 -12.26
CA LEU A 52 -10.50 -0.03 -11.61
C LEU A 52 -10.00 1.42 -11.49
N LEU A 53 -9.70 1.84 -10.27
CA LEU A 53 -9.21 3.18 -9.98
C LEU A 53 -7.68 3.18 -10.09
N HIS A 54 -7.15 4.05 -10.93
CA HIS A 54 -5.72 4.12 -11.21
C HIS A 54 -5.05 5.30 -10.50
N ASP A 55 -3.87 5.06 -9.92
CA ASP A 55 -2.98 6.10 -9.41
C ASP A 55 -1.62 6.07 -10.13
N SER A 56 -0.72 6.98 -9.75
CA SER A 56 0.63 7.07 -10.33
C SER A 56 1.65 6.08 -9.74
N GLY A 57 1.30 5.37 -8.67
CA GLY A 57 2.23 4.59 -7.85
C GLY A 57 2.22 3.10 -8.17
N THR A 58 1.04 2.51 -8.38
CA THR A 58 0.92 1.07 -8.61
C THR A 58 0.09 0.73 -9.85
N SER A 59 0.63 -0.14 -10.69
CA SER A 59 -0.07 -0.65 -11.88
C SER A 59 -0.92 -1.88 -11.54
N TRP A 60 -2.18 -1.87 -11.99
CA TRP A 60 -3.07 -3.02 -11.95
C TRP A 60 -2.53 -4.24 -12.71
N ALA A 61 -1.86 -4.03 -13.85
CA ALA A 61 -1.22 -5.13 -14.60
C ALA A 61 -0.11 -5.80 -13.78
N SER A 62 0.66 -5.02 -13.01
CA SER A 62 1.66 -5.58 -12.09
C SER A 62 1.02 -6.31 -10.92
N PHE A 63 -0.07 -5.77 -10.35
CA PHE A 63 -0.82 -6.39 -9.26
C PHE A 63 -1.42 -7.75 -9.65
N LEU A 64 -1.98 -7.84 -10.86
CA LEU A 64 -2.54 -9.08 -11.41
C LEU A 64 -1.47 -10.02 -11.98
N GLY A 65 -0.22 -9.56 -12.10
CA GLY A 65 0.89 -10.37 -12.64
C GLY A 65 0.81 -10.65 -14.14
N ASP A 66 -0.09 -10.00 -14.87
CA ASP A 66 -0.28 -10.21 -16.31
C ASP A 66 -0.25 -8.87 -17.09
N PRO A 67 0.87 -8.57 -17.79
CA PRO A 67 0.98 -7.41 -18.66
C PRO A 67 -0.02 -7.38 -19.82
N ALA A 68 -0.50 -8.54 -20.29
CA ALA A 68 -1.46 -8.62 -21.40
C ALA A 68 -2.84 -8.09 -20.99
N LEU A 69 -3.12 -7.95 -19.70
CA LEU A 69 -4.37 -7.36 -19.21
C LEU A 69 -4.44 -5.85 -19.39
N ALA A 70 -3.37 -5.15 -19.79
CA ALA A 70 -3.34 -3.69 -19.91
C ALA A 70 -4.53 -3.14 -20.72
N ASP A 71 -4.89 -3.79 -21.83
CA ASP A 71 -6.02 -3.40 -22.69
C ASP A 71 -7.39 -3.73 -22.11
N ARG A 72 -7.46 -4.50 -21.02
CA ARG A 72 -8.69 -4.86 -20.28
C ARG A 72 -8.89 -4.01 -19.03
N LEU A 73 -7.87 -3.28 -18.59
CA LEU A 73 -7.99 -2.37 -17.45
C LEU A 73 -8.89 -1.19 -17.84
N ARG A 74 -9.96 -0.97 -17.08
CA ARG A 74 -10.96 0.08 -17.31
C ARG A 74 -11.16 0.89 -16.06
N GLY A 75 -11.30 2.20 -16.21
CA GLY A 75 -11.65 3.10 -15.12
C GLY A 75 -10.82 4.38 -15.12
N PRO A 76 -11.12 5.32 -14.21
CA PRO A 76 -10.46 6.62 -14.18
C PRO A 76 -9.05 6.54 -13.58
N ASN A 77 -8.16 7.38 -14.11
CA ASN A 77 -6.89 7.69 -13.46
C ASN A 77 -7.04 8.96 -12.63
N LEU A 78 -6.94 8.81 -11.31
CA LEU A 78 -7.06 9.89 -10.34
C LEU A 78 -5.67 10.40 -9.89
N GLY A 79 -4.59 9.76 -10.35
CA GLY A 79 -3.21 10.18 -10.15
C GLY A 79 -2.67 10.03 -8.73
N ARG A 80 -3.52 9.78 -7.71
CA ARG A 80 -3.10 9.68 -6.30
C ARG A 80 -3.95 8.65 -5.54
N VAL A 81 -3.28 7.81 -4.75
CA VAL A 81 -3.92 6.78 -3.92
C VAL A 81 -5.02 7.32 -3.01
N GLY A 82 -4.85 8.51 -2.42
CA GLY A 82 -5.87 9.10 -1.53
C GLY A 82 -7.19 9.37 -2.25
N LEU A 83 -7.14 9.88 -3.49
CA LEU A 83 -8.34 10.10 -4.30
C LEU A 83 -8.98 8.78 -4.73
N CYS A 84 -8.17 7.77 -5.03
CA CYS A 84 -8.67 6.42 -5.30
C CYS A 84 -9.38 5.82 -4.09
N LEU A 85 -8.86 6.02 -2.87
CA LEU A 85 -9.50 5.53 -1.65
C LEU A 85 -10.82 6.25 -1.37
N ASP A 86 -10.87 7.57 -1.54
CA ASP A 86 -12.12 8.34 -1.39
C ASP A 86 -13.19 7.85 -2.37
N ALA A 87 -12.82 7.64 -3.64
CA ALA A 87 -13.71 7.09 -4.67
C ALA A 87 -14.12 5.64 -4.38
N ALA A 88 -13.21 4.78 -3.90
CA ALA A 88 -13.51 3.40 -3.53
C ALA A 88 -14.50 3.33 -2.36
N MET A 89 -14.31 4.15 -1.33
CA MET A 89 -15.24 4.27 -0.19
C MET A 89 -16.60 4.81 -0.62
N ALA A 90 -16.65 5.66 -1.64
CA ALA A 90 -17.89 6.13 -2.26
C ALA A 90 -18.53 5.10 -3.22
N GLY A 91 -17.95 3.90 -3.36
CA GLY A 91 -18.47 2.84 -4.22
C GLY A 91 -18.29 3.09 -5.72
N GLN A 92 -17.31 3.91 -6.11
CA GLN A 92 -17.08 4.28 -7.51
C GLN A 92 -16.12 3.33 -8.24
N GLY A 93 -15.53 2.37 -7.55
CA GLY A 93 -14.61 1.40 -8.13
C GLY A 93 -13.73 0.72 -7.09
N ILE A 94 -12.75 -0.03 -7.60
CA ILE A 94 -11.76 -0.77 -6.81
C ILE A 94 -10.45 0.00 -6.86
N ALA A 95 -9.84 0.25 -5.70
CA ALA A 95 -8.53 0.89 -5.60
C ALA A 95 -7.45 -0.11 -5.17
N LEU A 96 -6.24 0.08 -5.66
CA LEU A 96 -5.05 -0.53 -5.07
C LEU A 96 -4.51 0.37 -3.96
N ALA A 97 -4.18 -0.21 -2.81
CA ALA A 97 -3.60 0.52 -1.70
C ALA A 97 -2.67 -0.38 -0.87
N SER A 98 -1.74 0.24 -0.15
CA SER A 98 -1.00 -0.49 0.87
C SER A 98 -1.94 -0.87 2.02
N ARG A 99 -1.90 -2.13 2.46
CA ARG A 99 -2.78 -2.66 3.52
C ARG A 99 -2.79 -1.77 4.77
N PHE A 100 -1.60 -1.34 5.22
CA PHE A 100 -1.48 -0.48 6.41
C PHE A 100 -2.21 0.86 6.30
N LEU A 101 -2.46 1.38 5.08
CA LEU A 101 -3.21 2.62 4.86
C LEU A 101 -4.71 2.45 5.03
N VAL A 102 -5.21 1.21 4.91
CA VAL A 102 -6.65 0.90 4.88
C VAL A 102 -7.06 -0.07 5.98
N THR A 103 -6.15 -0.39 6.91
CA THR A 103 -6.41 -1.32 8.03
C THR A 103 -7.66 -0.92 8.81
N ARG A 104 -7.84 0.39 9.05
CA ARG A 104 -9.01 0.92 9.77
C ARG A 104 -10.29 0.78 8.96
N GLU A 105 -10.26 1.12 7.68
CA GLU A 105 -11.43 1.05 6.81
C GLU A 105 -11.88 -0.40 6.60
N LEU A 106 -10.93 -1.35 6.57
CA LEU A 106 -11.20 -2.78 6.57
C LEU A 106 -11.79 -3.24 7.91
N SER A 107 -11.24 -2.82 9.05
CA SER A 107 -11.77 -3.20 10.37
C SER A 107 -13.17 -2.65 10.62
N ASP A 108 -13.42 -1.43 10.15
CA ASP A 108 -14.71 -0.74 10.29
C ASP A 108 -15.75 -1.23 9.26
N GLY A 109 -15.37 -2.14 8.35
CA GLY A 109 -16.23 -2.67 7.29
C GLY A 109 -16.62 -1.64 6.21
N ARG A 110 -15.94 -0.49 6.17
CA ARG A 110 -16.16 0.55 5.15
C ARG A 110 -15.55 0.17 3.81
N LEU A 111 -14.46 -0.60 3.86
CA LEU A 111 -13.85 -1.24 2.70
C LEU A 111 -13.79 -2.75 2.94
N VAL A 112 -13.77 -3.50 1.85
CA VAL A 112 -13.51 -4.94 1.82
C VAL A 112 -12.45 -5.23 0.77
N GLN A 113 -11.71 -6.31 0.97
CA GLN A 113 -10.76 -6.83 -0.01
C GLN A 113 -11.52 -7.78 -0.96
N PRO A 114 -11.77 -7.41 -2.23
CA PRO A 114 -12.66 -8.18 -3.10
C PRO A 114 -11.98 -9.39 -3.75
N THR A 115 -10.66 -9.51 -3.67
CA THR A 115 -9.89 -10.65 -4.23
C THR A 115 -8.86 -11.14 -3.21
N ALA A 116 -8.53 -12.42 -3.23
CA ALA A 116 -7.47 -12.98 -2.39
C ALA A 116 -6.07 -12.51 -2.79
N CYS A 117 -5.91 -11.90 -3.97
CA CYS A 117 -4.64 -11.42 -4.47
C CYS A 117 -4.06 -10.31 -3.59
N SER A 118 -2.75 -10.41 -3.32
CA SER A 118 -1.94 -9.31 -2.81
C SER A 118 -0.59 -9.31 -3.51
N MET A 119 0.04 -8.15 -3.54
CA MET A 119 1.33 -7.97 -4.20
C MET A 119 2.29 -7.26 -3.25
N ARG A 120 3.52 -7.74 -3.14
CA ARG A 120 4.58 -6.97 -2.48
C ARG A 120 4.81 -5.68 -3.25
N GLY A 121 4.64 -4.54 -2.57
CA GLY A 121 4.83 -3.24 -3.18
C GLY A 121 6.28 -3.02 -3.60
N PRO A 122 6.52 -2.11 -4.56
CA PRO A 122 7.84 -1.87 -5.11
C PRO A 122 8.80 -1.17 -4.13
N GLN A 123 8.31 -0.69 -2.98
CA GLN A 123 9.10 0.09 -2.03
C GLN A 123 9.10 -0.56 -0.64
N THR A 124 10.25 -0.44 0.03
CA THR A 124 10.43 -0.81 1.43
C THR A 124 10.53 0.46 2.27
N TYR A 125 9.92 0.46 3.46
CA TYR A 125 10.04 1.54 4.41
C TYR A 125 11.25 1.32 5.30
N TYR A 126 12.09 2.35 5.42
CA TYR A 126 13.30 2.32 6.23
C TYR A 126 13.27 3.42 7.28
N LEU A 127 13.72 3.09 8.48
CA LEU A 127 14.16 4.07 9.46
C LEU A 127 15.63 4.40 9.20
N LEU A 128 15.91 5.67 8.97
CA LEU A 128 17.23 6.21 8.70
C LEU A 128 17.76 6.94 9.92
N SER A 129 19.02 6.73 10.24
CA SER A 129 19.76 7.46 11.27
C SER A 129 21.17 7.79 10.79
N ARG A 130 21.79 8.83 11.36
CA ARG A 130 23.19 9.18 11.06
C ARG A 130 24.12 8.22 11.79
N HIS A 131 25.17 7.77 11.08
CA HIS A 131 26.16 6.82 11.64
C HIS A 131 26.91 7.38 12.86
N ARG A 132 27.14 8.69 12.89
CA ARG A 132 27.71 9.43 14.03
C ARG A 132 26.66 10.37 14.60
N ASN A 133 25.69 9.84 15.32
CA ASN A 133 24.85 10.68 16.16
C ASN A 133 25.64 10.92 17.47
N PRO A 134 25.93 12.16 17.90
CA PRO A 134 26.37 12.39 19.27
C PRO A 134 25.36 11.74 20.22
N GLU A 135 25.82 11.12 21.32
CA GLU A 135 24.95 10.39 22.24
C GLU A 135 23.78 11.27 22.70
N ARG A 136 22.60 11.01 22.14
CA ARG A 136 21.34 11.64 22.48
C ARG A 136 20.41 10.52 22.95
N PRO A 137 20.36 10.24 24.27
CA PRO A 137 19.58 9.14 24.82
C PRO A 137 18.11 9.13 24.36
N ALA A 138 17.50 10.31 24.23
CA ALA A 138 16.14 10.46 23.71
C ALA A 138 15.97 9.95 22.27
N VAL A 139 16.96 10.21 21.39
CA VAL A 139 16.92 9.73 20.00
C VAL A 139 17.13 8.23 19.94
N GLY A 140 18.02 7.68 20.79
CA GLY A 140 18.22 6.24 20.91
C GLY A 140 16.96 5.51 21.41
N ALA A 141 16.29 6.06 22.43
CA ALA A 141 15.05 5.51 22.96
C ALA A 141 13.92 5.53 21.92
N LEU A 142 13.73 6.65 21.21
CA LEU A 142 12.75 6.74 20.13
C LEU A 142 13.06 5.77 18.99
N HIS A 143 14.33 5.66 18.60
CA HIS A 143 14.76 4.72 17.57
C HIS A 143 14.36 3.29 17.94
N GLN A 144 14.75 2.82 19.15
CA GLN A 144 14.39 1.48 19.62
C GLN A 144 12.89 1.28 19.75
N TRP A 145 12.16 2.28 20.24
CA TRP A 145 10.70 2.20 20.32
C TRP A 145 10.07 2.00 18.92
N ILE A 146 10.48 2.78 17.91
CA ILE A 146 9.99 2.63 16.52
C ILE A 146 10.31 1.23 16.00
N LEU A 147 11.50 0.68 16.27
CA LEU A 147 11.84 -0.67 15.84
C LEU A 147 10.99 -1.74 16.53
N GLY A 148 10.59 -1.49 17.78
CA GLY A 148 9.64 -2.34 18.51
C GLY A 148 8.19 -2.25 18.00
N GLN A 149 7.84 -1.24 17.19
CA GLN A 149 6.53 -1.10 16.56
C GLN A 149 6.47 -1.68 15.14
N ARG A 150 7.52 -2.35 14.66
CA ARG A 150 7.50 -2.99 13.33
C ARG A 150 6.40 -4.06 13.32
N GLU A 151 5.51 -4.03 12.33
CA GLU A 151 4.56 -5.12 12.10
C GLU A 151 5.37 -6.43 11.89
N THR A 152 5.06 -7.46 12.68
CA THR A 152 5.69 -8.80 12.59
C THR A 152 4.93 -9.67 11.61
#